data_AF-A0A813MZY6-F1
#
_entry.id   AF-A0A813MZY6-F1
#
_cell.length_a   1.000
_cell.length_b   1.000
_cell.length_c   1.000
_cell.angle_alpha   90.00
_cell.angle_beta   90.00
_cell.angle_gamma   90.00
#
_symmetry.space_group_name_H-M   'P 1'
#
loop_
_entity.id
_entity.type
_entity.pdbx_description
1 polymer ?
#
loop_
_entity_poly.entity_id
_entity_poly.type
_entity_poly.pdbx_seq_one_letter_code
_entity_poly.pdbx_strand_id
1 'polypeptide(L)'
;MLRLEDRRVRGDLIQMFKIINGCEDINLTNGINYSISNRRNLRRGHDKRLVKEIVKRGSNRYNFLTNRVFNHWNELPYKAVYARSVSRRL
;
A
#
# COMPACT_ATOMS: atom_id res chain seq x y z
N MET A 1 22.35 -9.07 6.37
CA MET A 1 21.65 -9.75 5.26
C MET A 1 20.16 -9.46 5.38
N LEU A 2 19.53 -8.84 4.38
CA LEU A 2 18.07 -8.62 4.39
C LEU A 2 17.34 -9.94 4.09
N ARG A 3 16.28 -10.28 4.82
CA ARG A 3 15.52 -11.50 4.56
C ARG A 3 14.76 -11.38 3.23
N LEU A 4 14.42 -12.51 2.62
CA LEU A 4 13.58 -12.53 1.41
C LEU A 4 12.23 -11.83 1.64
N GLU A 5 11.68 -12.01 2.84
CA GLU A 5 10.43 -11.39 3.27
C GLU A 5 10.54 -9.86 3.30
N ASP A 6 11.61 -9.31 3.88
CA ASP A 6 11.84 -7.85 3.95
C ASP A 6 11.92 -7.24 2.54
N ARG A 7 12.65 -7.90 1.64
CA ARG A 7 12.78 -7.47 0.23
C ARG A 7 11.44 -7.50 -0.48
N ARG A 8 10.62 -8.52 -0.24
CA ARG A 8 9.28 -8.64 -0.81
C ARG A 8 8.36 -7.53 -0.30
N VAL A 9 8.32 -7.28 1.01
CA VAL A 9 7.51 -6.19 1.60
C VAL A 9 7.90 -4.85 0.99
N ARG A 10 9.21 -4.58 0.88
CA ARG A 10 9.70 -3.36 0.25
C ARG A 10 9.27 -3.24 -1.22
N GLY A 11 9.41 -4.30 -2.00
CA GLY A 11 8.99 -4.32 -3.41
C GLY A 11 7.49 -4.08 -3.56
N ASP A 12 6.68 -4.73 -2.72
CA ASP A 12 5.23 -4.56 -2.70
C ASP A 12 4.82 -3.12 -2.34
N LEU A 13 5.46 -2.48 -1.36
CA LEU A 13 5.22 -1.08 -1.00
C LEU A 13 5.59 -0.10 -2.12
N ILE A 14 6.71 -0.35 -2.81
CA ILE A 14 7.12 0.45 -3.97
C ILE A 14 6.08 0.32 -5.10
N GLN A 15 5.61 -0.90 -5.38
CA GLN A 15 4.59 -1.11 -6.40
C GLN A 15 3.28 -0.40 -6.03
N MET A 16 2.84 -0.51 -4.78
CA MET A 16 1.64 0.17 -4.31
C MET A 16 1.77 1.71 -4.39
N PHE A 17 2.95 2.26 -4.05
CA PHE A 17 3.23 3.68 -4.19
C PHE A 17 3.03 4.15 -5.63
N LYS A 18 3.57 3.42 -6.61
CA LYS A 18 3.47 3.79 -8.02
C LYS A 18 2.02 3.77 -8.51
N ILE A 19 1.26 2.74 -8.14
CA ILE A 19 -0.16 2.60 -8.48
C ILE A 19 -0.96 3.78 -7.91
N ILE A 20 -0.83 4.05 -6.62
CA ILE A 20 -1.63 5.08 -5.93
C ILE A 20 -1.27 6.51 -6.36
N ASN A 21 -0.02 6.75 -6.75
CA ASN A 21 0.45 8.06 -7.19
C ASN A 21 0.49 8.22 -8.72
N GLY A 22 -0.06 7.28 -9.48
CA GLY A 22 -0.13 7.37 -10.94
C GLY A 22 1.23 7.41 -11.63
N CYS A 23 2.25 6.75 -11.04
CA CYS A 23 3.57 6.65 -11.66
C CYS A 23 3.64 5.60 -12.78
N GLU A 24 2.59 4.80 -12.93
CA GLU A 24 2.44 3.77 -13.96
C GLU A 24 1.01 3.83 -14.51
N ASP A 25 0.84 3.61 -15.80
CA ASP A 25 -0.47 3.52 -16.44
C ASP A 25 -1.05 2.12 -16.24
N ILE A 26 -1.70 1.93 -15.10
CA ILE A 26 -2.28 0.64 -14.68
C ILE A 26 -3.76 0.85 -14.40
N ASN A 27 -4.60 0.11 -15.11
CA ASN A 27 -6.03 0.01 -14.82
C ASN A 27 -6.31 -1.24 -13.97
N LEU A 28 -6.66 -1.04 -12.70
CA LEU A 28 -7.08 -2.12 -11.81
C LEU A 28 -8.58 -2.38 -12.00
N THR A 29 -8.95 -3.61 -12.36
CA THR A 29 -10.34 -4.02 -12.59
C THR A 29 -11.29 -3.61 -11.46
N ASN A 30 -10.84 -3.73 -10.20
CA ASN A 30 -11.64 -3.38 -9.02
C ASN A 30 -11.17 -2.09 -8.33
N GLY A 31 -10.27 -1.34 -8.95
CA GLY A 31 -9.67 -0.15 -8.37
C GLY A 31 -8.90 -0.40 -7.06
N ILE A 32 -8.67 0.67 -6.30
CA ILE A 32 -8.12 0.64 -4.95
C ILE A 32 -9.23 0.97 -3.95
N ASN A 33 -9.41 0.07 -2.97
CA ASN A 33 -10.35 0.29 -1.88
C ASN A 33 -9.72 1.18 -0.81
N TYR A 34 -10.09 2.46 -0.82
CA TYR A 34 -9.67 3.42 0.19
C TYR A 34 -10.58 3.37 1.41
N SER A 35 -9.99 3.58 2.59
CA SER A 35 -10.74 3.80 3.82
C SER A 35 -11.45 5.15 3.70
N ILE A 36 -12.74 5.18 4.05
CA ILE A 36 -13.48 6.42 4.23
C ILE A 36 -12.86 7.12 5.44
N SER A 37 -11.82 7.91 5.22
CA SER A 37 -11.25 8.73 6.28
C SER A 37 -12.26 9.85 6.55
N ASN A 38 -12.97 9.75 7.68
CA ASN A 38 -13.57 10.95 8.25
C ASN A 38 -12.41 11.93 8.43
N ARG A 39 -12.44 13.08 7.74
CA ARG A 39 -11.42 14.15 7.76
C ARG A 39 -11.00 14.61 9.17
N ARG A 40 -11.67 14.11 10.22
CA ARG A 40 -11.44 14.36 11.64
C ARG A 40 -10.30 13.55 12.28
N ASN A 41 -9.75 12.52 11.60
CA ASN A 41 -8.69 11.66 12.15
C ASN A 41 -7.29 11.89 11.54
N LEU A 42 -6.98 13.11 11.08
CA LEU A 42 -5.65 13.53 10.60
C LEU A 42 -4.52 13.34 11.65
N ARG A 43 -4.85 13.10 12.92
CA ARG A 43 -3.88 12.86 13.99
C ARG A 43 -3.21 11.47 13.95
N ARG A 44 -3.66 10.53 13.10
CA ARG A 44 -3.18 9.13 13.08
C ARG A 44 -2.66 8.62 11.73
N GLY A 45 -2.46 9.47 10.71
CA GLY A 45 -1.88 9.03 9.44
C GLY A 45 -2.21 9.92 8.24
N HIS A 46 -2.26 9.31 7.05
CA HIS A 46 -2.62 9.94 5.78
C HIS A 46 -4.07 9.58 5.37
N ASP A 47 -4.60 10.26 4.36
CA ASP A 47 -5.94 10.06 3.79
C ASP A 47 -6.00 8.91 2.75
N LYS A 48 -4.88 8.54 2.11
CA LYS A 48 -4.80 7.40 1.18
C LYS A 48 -4.74 6.01 1.85
N ARG A 49 -5.39 5.83 3.00
CA ARG A 49 -5.38 4.55 3.73
C ARG A 49 -6.23 3.52 2.99
N LEU A 50 -5.82 2.27 3.05
CA LEU A 50 -6.46 1.15 2.39
C LEU A 50 -7.46 0.46 3.31
N VAL A 51 -8.44 -0.22 2.73
CA VAL A 51 -9.28 -1.23 3.39
C VAL A 51 -8.82 -2.60 2.93
N LYS A 52 -8.65 -3.52 3.90
CA LYS A 52 -8.30 -4.91 3.61
C LYS A 52 -9.55 -5.67 3.20
N GLU A 53 -9.45 -6.48 2.14
CA GLU A 53 -10.51 -7.43 1.81
C GLU A 53 -10.53 -8.56 2.86
N ILE A 54 -11.72 -8.86 3.41
CA ILE A 54 -11.88 -9.97 4.34
C ILE A 54 -12.02 -11.25 3.53
N VAL A 55 -10.94 -12.03 3.48
CA VAL A 55 -10.87 -13.29 2.72
C VAL A 55 -10.25 -14.41 3.55
N LYS A 56 -10.68 -15.64 3.28
CA LYS A 56 -10.14 -16.84 3.92
C LYS A 56 -8.64 -16.96 3.65
N ARG A 57 -7.86 -17.23 4.70
CA ARG A 57 -6.42 -17.53 4.60
C ARG A 57 -6.20 -18.72 3.66
N GLY A 58 -5.22 -18.60 2.76
CA GLY A 58 -4.91 -19.63 1.76
C GLY A 58 -5.69 -19.48 0.45
N SER A 59 -6.68 -18.59 0.36
CA SER A 59 -7.27 -18.22 -0.94
C SER A 59 -6.28 -17.41 -1.77
N ASN A 60 -6.42 -17.46 -3.11
CA ASN A 60 -5.58 -16.66 -4.02
C ASN A 60 -5.66 -15.16 -3.69
N ARG A 61 -6.85 -14.68 -3.31
CA ARG A 61 -7.10 -13.27 -2.94
C ARG A 61 -6.42 -12.84 -1.64
N TYR A 62 -6.18 -13.77 -0.72
CA TYR A 62 -5.46 -13.47 0.53
C TYR A 62 -4.06 -12.89 0.26
N ASN A 63 -3.43 -13.34 -0.81
CA ASN A 63 -2.08 -12.92 -1.19
C ASN A 63 -2.05 -11.83 -2.27
N PHE A 64 -3.17 -11.19 -2.60
CA PHE A 64 -3.17 -10.04 -3.51
C PHE A 64 -2.36 -8.88 -2.95
N LEU A 65 -1.76 -8.06 -3.83
CA LEU A 65 -0.89 -6.95 -3.45
C LEU A 65 -1.55 -6.04 -2.41
N THR A 66 -2.81 -5.64 -2.62
CA THR A 66 -3.62 -4.80 -1.73
C THR A 66 -3.72 -5.38 -0.30
N ASN A 67 -3.91 -6.70 -0.19
CA ASN A 67 -4.02 -7.38 1.10
C ASN A 67 -2.65 -7.59 1.79
N ARG A 68 -1.58 -7.82 1.00
CA ARG A 68 -0.22 -7.96 1.54
C ARG A 68 0.32 -6.64 2.10
N VAL A 69 0.07 -5.53 1.40
CA VAL A 69 0.60 -4.20 1.78
C VAL A 69 -0.25 -3.46 2.81
N PHE A 70 -1.50 -3.86 3.03
CA PHE A 70 -2.48 -3.13 3.85
C PHE A 70 -1.92 -2.62 5.19
N ASN A 71 -1.30 -3.49 5.99
CA ASN A 71 -0.76 -3.10 7.31
C ASN A 71 0.36 -2.07 7.16
N HIS A 72 1.40 -2.45 6.42
CA HIS A 72 2.60 -1.62 6.23
C HIS A 72 2.29 -0.28 5.57
N TRP A 73 1.40 -0.25 4.56
CA TRP A 73 1.00 0.97 3.87
C TRP A 73 0.27 1.92 4.83
N ASN A 74 -0.67 1.41 5.62
CA ASN A 74 -1.47 2.21 6.55
C ASN A 74 -0.69 2.74 7.76
N GLU A 75 0.54 2.27 7.96
CA GLU A 75 1.51 2.73 8.96
C GLU A 75 2.49 3.76 8.39
N LEU A 76 2.53 3.96 7.07
CA LEU A 76 3.45 4.92 6.46
C LEU A 76 3.11 6.35 6.91
N PRO A 77 4.12 7.19 7.14
CA PRO A 77 3.89 8.60 7.42
C PRO A 77 3.43 9.31 6.14
N TYR A 78 2.65 10.38 6.32
CA TYR A 78 2.17 11.23 5.23
C TYR A 78 3.26 11.59 4.21
N LYS A 79 4.45 11.98 4.70
CA LYS A 79 5.61 12.34 3.85
C LYS A 79 6.06 11.22 2.89
N ALA A 80 5.89 9.95 3.25
CA ALA A 80 6.28 8.82 2.42
C ALA A 80 5.23 8.55 1.34
N VAL A 81 3.95 8.62 1.71
CA VAL A 81 2.83 8.40 0.79
C VAL A 81 2.76 9.47 -0.30
N TYR A 82 3.09 10.71 0.07
CA TYR A 82 3.07 11.89 -0.80
C TYR A 82 4.44 12.28 -1.35
N ALA A 83 5.45 11.41 -1.23
CA ALA A 83 6.75 11.67 -1.83
C ALA A 83 6.61 11.83 -3.35
N ARG A 84 7.50 12.63 -3.97
CA ARG A 84 7.51 12.83 -5.44
C ARG A 84 8.10 11.63 -6.19
N SER A 85 8.92 10.83 -5.52
CA SER A 85 9.58 9.67 -6.11
C SER A 85 10.01 8.66 -5.03
N VAL A 86 10.28 7.43 -5.46
CA VAL A 86 10.84 6.37 -4.62
C VAL A 86 12.36 6.49 -4.59
N SER A 87 12.95 6.48 -3.39
CA SER A 87 14.42 6.42 -3.25
C SER A 87 14.95 5.02 -3.63
N ARG A 88 15.86 4.97 -4.62
CA ARG A 88 16.68 3.79 -4.91
C ARG A 88 17.91 3.79 -4.03
N ARG A 89 17.83 3.24 -2.80
CA ARG A 89 19.03 2.74 -2.11
C ARG A 89 19.03 1.21 -2.12
N LEU A 90 20.00 0.62 -2.81
CA LEU A 90 20.25 -0.83 -2.83
C LEU A 90 20.70 -1.30 -1.45
#